data_AF-A0A7Y9ZCA0-F1
#
_entry.id   AF-A0A7Y9ZCA0-F1
#
_cell.length_a   1.000
_cell.length_b   1.000
_cell.length_c   1.000
_cell.angle_alpha   90.00
_cell.angle_beta   90.00
_cell.angle_gamma   90.00
#
_symmetry.space_group_name_H-M   'P 1'
#
loop_
_entity.id
_entity.type
_entity.pdbx_description
1 polymer ?
#
loop_
_entity_poly.entity_id
_entity_poly.type
_entity_poly.pdbx_seq_one_letter_code
_entity_poly.pdbx_strand_id
1 'polypeptide(L)'
;MNAWGQGRTTVDQMLASGQLERVPPNREAADALLDRASTHLLSAATLAASDVELAYDALHAANRKALTAVLVVQGLRPTRDAGHTGVFEAVRAQLHPPLGQTLAPYTRIRRARNAGDYLDELPATADDVKADLPLCRAIVDMAVKVVGQMPPY
;
A
#
# COMPACT_ATOMS: atom_id res chain seq x y z
N MET A 1 -24.82 2.86 -13.33
CA MET A 1 -24.04 3.05 -12.08
C MET A 1 -22.61 3.36 -12.48
N ASN A 2 -22.06 4.47 -12.02
CA ASN A 2 -20.72 4.89 -12.41
C ASN A 2 -19.69 3.98 -11.73
N ALA A 3 -18.65 3.55 -12.47
CA ALA A 3 -17.66 2.59 -11.97
C ALA A 3 -16.95 3.06 -10.68
N TRP A 4 -16.97 4.36 -10.43
CA TRP A 4 -16.36 5.03 -9.28
C TRP A 4 -17.36 5.55 -8.24
N GLY A 5 -18.49 4.89 -8.03
CA GLY A 5 -19.46 5.34 -7.01
C GLY A 5 -18.84 5.45 -5.60
N GLN A 6 -17.98 4.50 -5.24
CA GLN A 6 -17.31 4.45 -3.94
C GLN A 6 -15.96 5.16 -3.98
N GLY A 7 -15.68 5.99 -2.96
CA GLY A 7 -14.40 6.67 -2.80
C GLY A 7 -14.17 7.90 -3.68
N ARG A 8 -15.04 8.16 -4.67
CA ARG A 8 -14.89 9.30 -5.59
C ARG A 8 -14.79 10.65 -4.92
N THR A 9 -15.62 10.94 -3.93
CA THR A 9 -15.53 12.24 -3.20
C THR A 9 -14.13 12.45 -2.62
N THR A 10 -13.54 11.41 -2.04
CA THR A 10 -12.18 11.48 -1.48
C THR A 10 -11.13 11.63 -2.57
N VAL A 11 -11.20 10.84 -3.64
CA VAL A 11 -10.23 10.92 -4.74
C VAL A 11 -10.32 12.27 -5.46
N ASP A 12 -11.51 12.80 -5.71
CA ASP A 12 -11.72 14.12 -6.31
C ASP A 12 -11.17 15.25 -5.40
N GLN A 13 -11.35 15.14 -4.08
CA GLN A 13 -10.74 16.07 -3.12
C GLN A 13 -9.21 16.00 -3.14
N MET A 14 -8.63 14.79 -3.20
CA MET A 14 -7.19 14.61 -3.26
C MET A 14 -6.59 15.10 -4.58
N LEU A 15 -7.33 15.01 -5.69
CA LEU A 15 -6.95 15.62 -6.96
C LEU A 15 -6.99 17.15 -6.86
N ALA A 16 -8.05 17.71 -6.26
CA ALA A 16 -8.20 19.15 -6.09
C ALA A 16 -7.13 19.76 -5.16
N SER A 17 -6.71 19.02 -4.12
CA SER A 17 -5.65 19.43 -3.19
C SER A 17 -4.23 19.14 -3.70
N GLY A 18 -4.08 18.54 -4.88
CA GLY A 18 -2.79 18.19 -5.47
C GLY A 18 -2.10 16.98 -4.83
N GLN A 19 -2.76 16.24 -3.94
CA GLN A 19 -2.26 15.00 -3.34
C GLN A 19 -2.25 13.83 -4.34
N LEU A 20 -3.16 13.86 -5.31
CA LEU A 20 -3.14 12.99 -6.47
C LEU A 20 -3.04 13.85 -7.74
N GLU A 21 -2.50 13.26 -8.79
CA GLU A 21 -2.59 13.80 -10.14
C GLU A 21 -3.08 12.72 -11.12
N ARG A 22 -3.66 13.18 -12.22
CA ARG A 22 -4.06 12.30 -13.33
C ARG A 22 -2.89 12.11 -14.29
N VAL A 23 -2.65 10.85 -14.64
CA VAL A 23 -1.65 10.40 -15.61
C VAL A 23 -2.30 9.37 -16.54
N PRO A 24 -1.70 9.05 -17.70
CA PRO A 24 -2.16 7.92 -18.49
C PRO A 24 -2.19 6.63 -17.64
N PRO A 25 -3.32 5.89 -17.62
CA PRO A 25 -3.38 4.56 -17.01
C PRO A 25 -2.26 3.67 -17.52
N ASN A 26 -1.55 2.99 -16.63
CA ASN A 26 -0.38 2.20 -17.01
C ASN A 26 -0.39 0.82 -16.35
N ARG A 27 -0.88 -0.19 -17.09
CA ARG A 27 -0.97 -1.57 -16.61
C ARG A 27 0.40 -2.21 -16.39
N GLU A 28 1.34 -2.01 -17.30
CA GLU A 28 2.70 -2.56 -17.21
C GLU A 28 3.42 -2.06 -15.95
N ALA A 29 3.31 -0.77 -15.64
CA ALA A 29 3.87 -0.19 -14.43
C ALA A 29 3.21 -0.73 -13.15
N ALA A 30 1.89 -0.97 -13.18
CA ALA A 30 1.17 -1.59 -12.07
C ALA A 30 1.66 -3.03 -11.83
N ASP A 31 1.81 -3.83 -12.88
CA ASP A 31 2.32 -5.21 -12.78
C ASP A 31 3.77 -5.23 -12.23
N ALA A 32 4.64 -4.35 -12.74
CA ALA A 32 6.02 -4.22 -12.24
C ALA A 32 6.10 -3.79 -10.76
N LEU A 33 5.15 -2.98 -10.27
CA LEU A 33 5.05 -2.62 -8.86
C LEU A 33 4.65 -3.83 -8.00
N LEU A 34 3.74 -4.68 -8.48
CA LEU A 34 3.30 -5.90 -7.78
C LEU A 34 4.41 -6.95 -7.71
N ASP A 35 5.20 -7.11 -8.77
CA ASP A 35 6.38 -8.00 -8.76
C ASP A 35 7.42 -7.55 -7.72
N ARG A 36 7.68 -6.24 -7.67
CA ARG A 36 8.56 -5.64 -6.65
C ARG A 36 7.98 -5.78 -5.24
N ALA A 37 6.66 -5.65 -5.07
CA ALA A 37 6.01 -5.86 -3.78
C ALA A 37 6.19 -7.31 -3.30
N SER A 38 6.02 -8.29 -4.19
CA SER A 38 6.27 -9.70 -3.89
C SER A 38 7.74 -9.97 -3.51
N THR A 39 8.67 -9.36 -4.23
CA THR A 39 10.11 -9.42 -3.91
C THR A 39 10.40 -8.87 -2.51
N HIS A 40 9.83 -7.72 -2.15
CA HIS A 40 10.06 -7.13 -0.82
C HIS A 40 9.47 -7.97 0.31
N LEU A 41 8.35 -8.68 0.10
CA LEU A 41 7.85 -9.63 1.11
C LEU A 41 8.82 -10.81 1.32
N LEU A 42 9.49 -11.27 0.26
CA LEU A 42 10.54 -12.29 0.38
C LEU A 42 11.78 -11.75 1.11
N SER A 43 12.17 -10.50 0.82
CA SER A 43 13.27 -9.83 1.55
C SER A 43 12.95 -9.68 3.03
N ALA A 44 11.73 -9.24 3.38
CA ALA A 44 11.29 -9.13 4.77
C ALA A 44 11.37 -10.46 5.52
N ALA A 45 10.92 -11.55 4.89
CA ALA A 45 11.03 -12.90 5.46
C ALA A 45 12.50 -13.29 5.73
N THR A 46 13.39 -12.98 4.79
CA THR A 46 14.82 -13.30 4.87
C THR A 46 15.50 -12.53 6.01
N LEU A 47 15.14 -11.26 6.19
CA LEU A 47 15.76 -10.36 7.15
C LEU A 47 15.18 -10.50 8.57
N ALA A 48 14.03 -11.13 8.74
CA ALA A 48 13.28 -11.16 10.00
C ALA A 48 14.11 -11.52 11.24
N ALA A 49 15.10 -12.40 11.10
CA ALA A 49 15.95 -12.85 12.22
C ALA A 49 17.23 -12.02 12.43
N SER A 50 17.66 -11.26 11.42
CA SER A 50 18.96 -10.56 11.43
C SER A 50 18.85 -9.05 11.48
N ASP A 51 17.78 -8.49 10.90
CA ASP A 51 17.54 -7.06 10.78
C ASP A 51 16.03 -6.79 10.74
N VAL A 52 15.43 -6.62 11.92
CA VAL A 52 13.99 -6.42 12.08
C VAL A 52 13.55 -5.06 11.53
N GLU A 53 14.37 -4.03 11.70
CA GLU A 53 14.10 -2.68 11.19
C GLU A 53 13.97 -2.71 9.66
N LEU A 54 14.97 -3.27 8.99
CA LEU A 54 14.95 -3.38 7.53
C LEU A 54 13.85 -4.35 7.03
N ALA A 55 13.50 -5.37 7.82
CA ALA A 55 12.36 -6.23 7.52
C ALA A 55 11.03 -5.45 7.51
N TYR A 56 10.81 -4.56 8.48
CA TYR A 56 9.62 -3.70 8.51
C TYR A 56 9.61 -2.65 7.40
N ASP A 57 10.77 -2.11 7.03
CA ASP A 57 10.92 -1.27 5.83
C ASP A 57 10.46 -2.01 4.57
N ALA A 58 10.88 -3.27 4.42
CA ALA A 58 10.49 -4.10 3.29
C ALA A 58 8.99 -4.45 3.30
N LEU A 59 8.39 -4.79 4.46
CA LEU A 59 6.95 -5.02 4.60
C LEU A 59 6.13 -3.77 4.21
N HIS A 60 6.51 -2.60 4.75
CA HIS A 60 5.82 -1.34 4.44
C HIS A 60 5.99 -0.97 2.95
N ALA A 61 7.20 -1.11 2.40
CA ALA A 61 7.47 -0.83 1.00
C ALA A 61 6.69 -1.77 0.06
N ALA A 62 6.50 -3.03 0.42
CA ALA A 62 5.67 -3.98 -0.33
C ALA A 62 4.22 -3.50 -0.42
N ASN A 63 3.61 -3.21 0.74
CA ASN A 63 2.23 -2.73 0.78
C ASN A 63 2.06 -1.41 0.03
N ARG A 64 2.97 -0.44 0.23
CA ARG A 64 2.90 0.86 -0.48
C ARG A 64 2.96 0.68 -2.00
N LYS A 65 3.83 -0.22 -2.50
CA LYS A 65 3.92 -0.53 -3.94
C LYS A 65 2.65 -1.18 -4.46
N ALA A 66 2.10 -2.15 -3.74
CA ALA A 66 0.87 -2.82 -4.13
C ALA A 66 -0.33 -1.85 -4.20
N LEU A 67 -0.48 -0.98 -3.20
CA LEU A 67 -1.53 0.04 -3.22
C LEU A 67 -1.28 1.11 -4.30
N THR A 68 -0.02 1.44 -4.59
CA THR A 68 0.31 2.33 -5.72
C THR A 68 -0.07 1.70 -7.06
N ALA A 69 0.12 0.39 -7.24
CA ALA A 69 -0.30 -0.32 -8.45
C ALA A 69 -1.80 -0.18 -8.71
N VAL A 70 -2.62 -0.25 -7.65
CA VAL A 70 -4.07 -0.03 -7.72
C VAL A 70 -4.40 1.37 -8.25
N LEU A 71 -3.64 2.41 -7.88
CA LEU A 71 -3.87 3.77 -8.39
C LEU A 71 -3.35 3.94 -9.83
N VAL A 72 -2.17 3.40 -10.12
CA VAL A 72 -1.50 3.57 -11.43
C VAL A 72 -2.30 2.92 -12.56
N VAL A 73 -2.94 1.77 -12.34
CA VAL A 73 -3.80 1.14 -13.36
C VAL A 73 -5.03 1.98 -13.69
N GLN A 74 -5.42 2.90 -12.80
CA GLN A 74 -6.52 3.84 -13.01
C GLN A 74 -6.07 5.15 -13.66
N GLY A 75 -4.76 5.39 -13.78
CA GLY A 75 -4.23 6.69 -14.19
C GLY A 75 -4.16 7.71 -13.04
N LEU A 76 -4.03 7.24 -11.80
CA LEU A 76 -3.82 8.10 -10.63
C LEU A 76 -2.38 7.94 -10.13
N ARG A 77 -1.72 9.05 -9.84
CA ARG A 77 -0.38 9.06 -9.24
C ARG A 77 -0.36 9.88 -7.95
N PRO A 78 0.13 9.32 -6.82
CA PRO A 78 0.38 10.11 -5.62
C PRO A 78 1.53 11.09 -5.84
N THR A 79 1.35 12.33 -5.38
CA THR A 79 2.38 13.36 -5.40
C THR A 79 3.15 13.38 -4.07
N ARG A 80 4.11 14.30 -3.93
CA ARG A 80 4.80 14.51 -2.64
C ARG A 80 3.83 14.97 -1.53
N ASP A 81 2.80 15.74 -1.90
CA ASP A 81 1.82 16.31 -0.95
C ASP A 81 0.86 15.25 -0.39
N ALA A 82 0.78 14.08 -1.03
CA ALA A 82 0.05 12.92 -0.51
C ALA A 82 0.65 12.39 0.81
N GLY A 83 1.93 12.68 1.06
CA GLY A 83 2.67 12.14 2.20
C GLY A 83 2.72 10.60 2.21
N HIS A 84 3.03 10.03 3.37
CA HIS A 84 3.18 8.58 3.52
C HIS A 84 1.85 7.81 3.61
N THR A 85 0.72 8.51 3.78
CA THR A 85 -0.61 7.91 3.96
C THR A 85 -1.52 8.08 2.75
N GLY A 86 -1.26 9.02 1.85
CA GLY A 86 -2.19 9.35 0.76
C GLY A 86 -2.53 8.16 -0.14
N VAL A 87 -1.56 7.30 -0.46
CA VAL A 87 -1.82 6.07 -1.22
C VAL A 87 -2.83 5.15 -0.50
N PHE A 88 -2.68 5.00 0.81
CA PHE A 88 -3.57 4.18 1.62
C PHE A 88 -4.97 4.80 1.72
N GLU A 89 -5.08 6.11 1.97
CA GLU A 89 -6.38 6.77 2.06
C GLU A 89 -7.15 6.70 0.74
N ALA A 90 -6.47 6.95 -0.39
CA ALA A 90 -7.08 6.88 -1.71
C ALA A 90 -7.61 5.47 -2.04
N VAL A 91 -6.81 4.44 -1.80
CA VAL A 91 -7.22 3.05 -2.08
C VAL A 91 -8.29 2.57 -1.08
N ARG A 92 -8.14 2.90 0.20
CA ARG A 92 -9.14 2.54 1.23
C ARG A 92 -10.49 3.18 0.94
N ALA A 93 -10.53 4.44 0.52
CA ALA A 93 -11.78 5.11 0.16
C ALA A 93 -12.52 4.40 -0.98
N GLN A 94 -11.79 3.82 -1.93
CA GLN A 94 -12.37 3.11 -3.07
C GLN A 94 -12.79 1.66 -2.75
N LEU A 95 -12.09 0.99 -1.83
CA LEU A 95 -12.25 -0.45 -1.60
C LEU A 95 -12.93 -0.82 -0.27
N HIS A 96 -13.14 0.14 0.63
CA HIS A 96 -13.88 -0.07 1.87
C HIS A 96 -15.27 0.57 1.82
N PRO A 97 -16.34 -0.21 2.11
CA PRO A 97 -16.41 -1.67 2.20
C PRO A 97 -16.26 -2.38 0.82
N PRO A 98 -15.93 -3.68 0.75
CA PRO A 98 -15.78 -4.64 1.86
C PRO A 98 -14.33 -4.88 2.31
N LEU A 99 -13.32 -4.40 1.60
CA LEU A 99 -11.91 -4.80 1.79
C LEU A 99 -11.19 -4.05 2.93
N GLY A 100 -11.93 -3.29 3.75
CA GLY A 100 -11.36 -2.50 4.84
C GLY A 100 -10.59 -3.32 5.88
N GLN A 101 -11.03 -4.55 6.16
CA GLN A 101 -10.32 -5.44 7.10
C GLN A 101 -8.96 -5.90 6.54
N THR A 102 -8.89 -6.22 5.25
CA THR A 102 -7.63 -6.57 4.57
C THR A 102 -6.65 -5.40 4.59
N LEU A 103 -7.14 -4.17 4.46
CA LEU A 103 -6.33 -2.96 4.45
C LEU A 103 -5.91 -2.48 5.85
N ALA A 104 -6.67 -2.83 6.90
CA ALA A 104 -6.45 -2.33 8.26
C ALA A 104 -5.01 -2.47 8.79
N PRO A 105 -4.27 -3.57 8.54
CA PRO A 105 -2.91 -3.75 9.02
C PRO A 105 -1.94 -2.65 8.56
N TYR A 106 -2.18 -2.01 7.39
CA TYR A 106 -1.28 -1.01 6.80
C TYR A 106 -0.84 0.06 7.81
N THR A 107 -1.78 0.56 8.63
CA THR A 107 -1.50 1.62 9.60
C THR A 107 -0.57 1.19 10.73
N ARG A 108 -0.72 -0.04 11.24
CA ARG A 108 0.18 -0.65 12.24
C ARG A 108 1.57 -0.86 11.65
N ILE A 109 1.66 -1.42 10.43
CA ILE A 109 2.95 -1.67 9.75
C ILE A 109 3.73 -0.38 9.54
N ARG A 110 3.05 0.70 9.13
CA ARG A 110 3.67 2.01 9.00
C ARG A 110 4.20 2.55 10.34
N ARG A 111 3.47 2.33 11.44
CA ARG A 111 3.91 2.74 12.79
C ARG A 111 5.12 1.94 13.24
N ALA A 112 5.09 0.61 13.12
CA ALA A 112 6.21 -0.26 13.48
C ALA A 112 7.49 0.10 12.69
N ARG A 113 7.36 0.35 11.39
CA ARG A 113 8.45 0.86 10.55
C ARG A 113 8.98 2.20 11.07
N ASN A 114 8.11 3.15 11.38
CA ASN A 114 8.54 4.45 11.90
C ASN A 114 9.19 4.33 13.29
N ALA A 115 8.71 3.44 14.16
CA ALA A 115 9.32 3.23 15.47
C ALA A 115 10.77 2.75 15.38
N GLY A 116 11.10 1.96 14.35
CA GLY A 116 12.48 1.59 14.03
C GLY A 116 13.38 2.81 13.75
N ASP A 117 12.96 3.68 12.82
CA ASP A 117 13.74 4.88 12.42
C ASP A 117 14.07 5.83 13.58
N TYR A 118 13.17 5.96 14.57
CA TYR A 118 13.30 6.96 15.64
C TYR A 118 13.65 6.36 17.00
N LEU A 119 13.60 5.03 17.16
CA LEU A 119 13.82 4.33 18.45
C LEU A 119 12.89 4.83 19.58
N ASP A 120 11.71 5.33 19.22
CA ASP A 120 10.77 5.98 20.15
C ASP A 120 9.84 5.01 20.88
N GLU A 121 9.80 3.73 20.46
CA GLU A 121 8.96 2.68 21.05
C GLU A 121 9.77 1.41 21.35
N LEU A 122 9.14 0.44 22.03
CA LEU A 122 9.73 -0.88 22.17
C LEU A 122 10.03 -1.46 20.77
N PRO A 123 11.27 -1.88 20.49
CA PRO A 123 11.63 -2.41 19.19
C PRO A 123 10.78 -3.63 18.85
N ALA A 124 10.28 -3.68 17.62
CA ALA A 124 9.62 -4.86 17.12
C ALA A 124 10.60 -6.05 17.09
N THR A 125 10.06 -7.26 17.13
CA THR A 125 10.82 -8.50 17.17
C THR A 125 10.73 -9.27 15.87
N ALA A 126 11.59 -10.28 15.72
CA ALA A 126 11.49 -11.24 14.62
C ALA A 126 10.13 -11.94 14.56
N ASP A 127 9.48 -12.17 15.71
CA ASP A 127 8.17 -12.82 15.75
C ASP A 127 7.04 -11.86 15.35
N ASP A 128 7.18 -10.56 15.64
CA ASP A 128 6.27 -9.55 15.11
C ASP A 128 6.31 -9.50 13.58
N VAL A 129 7.51 -9.54 12.98
CA VAL A 129 7.68 -9.61 11.53
C VAL A 129 6.97 -10.84 10.96
N LYS A 130 7.18 -12.02 11.57
CA LYS A 130 6.53 -13.28 11.12
C LYS A 130 5.01 -13.21 11.23
N ALA A 131 4.47 -12.55 12.26
CA ALA A 131 3.03 -12.37 12.45
C ALA A 131 2.42 -11.37 11.45
N ASP A 132 3.15 -10.30 11.14
CA ASP A 132 2.69 -9.22 10.26
C ASP A 132 2.87 -9.54 8.76
N LEU A 133 3.81 -10.41 8.40
CA LEU A 133 4.08 -10.83 7.03
C LEU A 133 2.85 -11.39 6.29
N PRO A 134 2.09 -12.37 6.83
CA PRO A 134 0.88 -12.86 6.15
C PRO A 134 -0.20 -11.78 5.98
N LEU A 135 -0.26 -10.79 6.89
CA LEU A 135 -1.17 -9.65 6.77
C LEU A 135 -0.77 -8.72 5.61
N CYS A 136 0.53 -8.46 5.46
CA CYS A 136 1.06 -7.68 4.32
C CYS A 136 0.87 -8.44 3.00
N ARG A 137 1.10 -9.76 3.00
CA ARG A 137 0.82 -10.63 1.85
C ARG A 137 -0.65 -10.50 1.41
N ALA A 138 -1.59 -10.50 2.34
CA ALA A 138 -3.02 -10.34 2.01
C ALA A 138 -3.33 -9.01 1.31
N ILE A 139 -2.63 -7.91 1.65
CA ILE A 139 -2.76 -6.62 0.95
C ILE A 139 -2.23 -6.72 -0.47
N VAL A 140 -1.06 -7.34 -0.67
CA VAL A 140 -0.46 -7.53 -2.00
C VAL A 140 -1.36 -8.42 -2.87
N ASP A 141 -1.83 -9.54 -2.36
CA ASP A 141 -2.71 -10.47 -3.08
C ASP A 141 -4.06 -9.83 -3.43
N MET A 142 -4.58 -8.97 -2.54
CA MET A 142 -5.77 -8.17 -2.83
C MET A 142 -5.52 -7.20 -3.98
N ALA A 143 -4.39 -6.49 -3.97
CA ALA A 143 -4.04 -5.55 -5.05
C ALA A 143 -3.92 -6.26 -6.40
N VAL A 144 -3.30 -7.45 -6.45
CA VAL A 144 -3.24 -8.28 -7.67
C VAL A 144 -4.63 -8.55 -8.24
N LYS A 145 -5.59 -8.92 -7.39
CA LYS A 145 -6.98 -9.20 -7.82
C LYS A 145 -7.69 -7.94 -8.32
N VAL A 146 -7.51 -6.84 -7.60
CA VAL A 146 -8.20 -5.57 -7.88
C VAL A 146 -7.66 -4.89 -9.13
N VAL A 147 -6.35 -4.93 -9.40
CA VAL A 147 -5.74 -4.29 -10.58
C VAL A 147 -6.36 -4.79 -11.91
N GLY A 148 -6.83 -6.04 -11.96
CA GLY A 148 -7.53 -6.57 -13.14
C GLY A 148 -8.99 -6.10 -13.31
N GLN A 149 -9.55 -5.40 -12.32
CA GLN A 149 -10.97 -5.04 -12.25
C GLN A 149 -11.20 -3.52 -12.24
N MET A 150 -10.18 -2.74 -11.88
CA MET A 150 -10.27 -1.29 -11.79
C MET A 150 -10.21 -0.66 -13.18
N PRO A 151 -11.23 0.12 -13.61
CA PRO A 151 -11.14 0.88 -14.85
C PRO A 151 -10.18 2.08 -14.72
N PRO A 152 -9.98 2.88 -15.76
CA PRO A 152 -9.45 4.24 -15.64
C PRO A 152 -10.36 5.16 -14.79
N TYR A 153 -9.77 6.10 -14.04
CA TYR A 153 -10.47 7.08 -13.18
C TYR A 153 -11.00 8.30 -13.94
#